data_AF-A0A7S3U1G9-F1
#
_entry.id   AF-A0A7S3U1G9-F1
#
_cell.length_a   1.000
_cell.length_b   1.000
_cell.length_c   1.000
_cell.angle_alpha   90.00
_cell.angle_beta   90.00
_cell.angle_gamma   90.00
#
_symmetry.space_group_name_H-M   'P 1'
#
loop_
_entity.id
_entity.type
_entity.pdbx_description
1 polymer ?
#
loop_
_entity_poly.entity_id
_entity_poly.type
_entity_poly.pdbx_seq_one_letter_code
_entity_poly.pdbx_strand_id
1 'polypeptide(L)'
;GKLADGSPVINVYLEKSRESWWKSAIDGDAEIDTTKVDSTRCMYDYDGETQGAIRKILFDEDQKRKGLPTSDELQSEDMLRKAWDAEGSPFRGTPFDPSKVDFRRGPNGP
;
A
#
# COMPACT_ATOMS: atom_id res chain seq x y z
N GLY A 1 3.55 31.97 -20.42
CA GLY A 1 4.96 32.37 -20.51
C GLY A 1 5.25 32.86 -21.92
N LYS A 2 6.36 33.55 -22.16
CA LYS A 2 6.85 33.81 -23.52
C LYS A 2 8.01 32.87 -23.81
N LEU A 3 8.14 32.40 -25.05
CA LEU A 3 9.36 31.72 -25.50
C LEU A 3 10.50 32.74 -25.64
N ALA A 4 11.73 32.25 -25.73
CA ALA A 4 12.95 33.07 -25.75
C ALA A 4 13.00 34.08 -26.92
N ASP A 5 12.24 33.84 -27.97
CA ASP A 5 12.11 34.69 -29.16
C ASP A 5 10.94 35.69 -29.09
N GLY A 6 10.20 35.73 -27.98
CA GLY A 6 9.06 36.63 -27.78
C GLY A 6 7.75 36.19 -28.43
N SER A 7 7.70 35.00 -29.04
CA SER A 7 6.49 34.44 -29.66
C SER A 7 5.38 34.11 -28.64
N PRO A 8 4.09 34.21 -29.03
CA PRO A 8 2.97 33.88 -28.17
C PRO A 8 2.91 32.38 -27.87
N VAL A 9 2.59 32.02 -26.62
CA VAL A 9 2.49 30.63 -26.16
C VAL A 9 1.04 30.24 -25.96
N ILE A 10 0.67 29.09 -26.52
CA ILE A 10 -0.61 28.42 -26.26
C ILE A 10 -0.36 27.25 -25.33
N ASN A 11 -1.12 27.17 -24.24
CA ASN A 11 -1.09 26.02 -23.34
C ASN A 11 -2.35 25.19 -23.58
N VAL A 12 -2.17 23.89 -23.77
CA VAL A 12 -3.28 22.94 -23.97
C VAL A 12 -3.23 21.92 -22.84
N TYR A 13 -4.37 21.69 -22.20
CA TYR A 13 -4.54 20.62 -21.22
C TYR A 13 -5.26 19.45 -21.88
N LEU A 14 -4.73 18.25 -21.72
CA LEU A 14 -5.29 17.01 -22.25
C LEU A 14 -5.47 16.02 -21.11
N GLU A 15 -6.66 15.43 -21.03
CA GLU A 15 -6.95 14.34 -20.12
C GLU A 15 -6.90 13.01 -20.88
N LYS A 16 -6.24 12.00 -20.30
CA LYS A 16 -6.16 10.68 -20.91
C LYS A 16 -7.43 9.90 -20.64
N SER A 17 -8.02 9.33 -21.69
CA SER A 17 -9.17 8.42 -21.57
C SER A 17 -8.81 7.05 -20.99
N ARG A 18 -7.53 6.68 -21.03
CA ARG A 18 -7.00 5.40 -20.52
C ARG A 18 -5.62 5.60 -19.93
N GLU A 19 -5.33 4.89 -18.84
CA GLU A 19 -4.01 4.86 -18.21
C GLU A 19 -3.03 4.09 -19.11
N SER A 20 -2.29 4.83 -19.93
CA SER A 20 -1.32 4.28 -20.88
C SER A 20 -0.27 5.32 -21.28
N TRP A 21 0.89 4.85 -21.73
CA TRP A 21 1.87 5.70 -22.41
C TRP A 21 1.42 5.98 -23.84
N TRP A 22 1.46 7.26 -24.23
CA TRP A 22 1.20 7.64 -25.61
C TRP A 22 2.50 7.52 -26.41
N LYS A 23 2.46 6.81 -27.52
CA LYS A 23 3.61 6.68 -28.43
C LYS A 23 3.92 8.00 -29.12
N SER A 24 2.91 8.83 -29.35
CA SER A 24 3.04 10.19 -29.90
C SER A 24 1.94 11.08 -29.32
N ALA A 25 2.13 12.40 -29.39
CA ALA A 25 1.07 13.35 -28.99
C ALA A 25 -0.03 13.48 -30.05
N ILE A 26 0.32 13.23 -31.32
CA ILE A 26 -0.55 13.32 -32.49
C ILE A 26 -0.34 12.06 -33.34
N ASP A 27 -1.40 11.52 -33.94
CA ASP A 27 -1.30 10.37 -34.83
C ASP A 27 -0.48 10.70 -36.10
N GLY A 28 0.46 9.83 -36.46
CA GLY A 28 1.32 9.98 -37.64
C GLY A 28 2.64 10.72 -37.42
N ASP A 29 2.82 11.34 -36.25
CA ASP A 29 4.11 11.90 -35.85
C ASP A 29 5.09 10.81 -35.37
N ALA A 30 6.35 11.19 -35.15
CA ALA A 30 7.38 10.30 -34.64
C ALA A 30 6.98 9.67 -33.30
N GLU A 31 7.06 8.34 -33.23
CA GLU A 31 6.74 7.59 -32.02
C GLU A 31 7.95 7.44 -31.08
N ILE A 32 7.68 7.45 -29.78
CA ILE A 32 8.63 7.02 -28.75
C ILE A 32 8.51 5.52 -28.50
N ASP A 33 9.62 4.91 -28.12
CA ASP A 33 9.64 3.55 -27.61
C ASP A 33 9.13 3.52 -26.15
N THR A 34 7.82 3.30 -26.01
CA THR A 34 7.15 3.25 -24.70
C THR A 34 7.68 2.16 -23.76
N THR A 35 8.41 1.15 -24.27
CA THR A 35 8.98 0.09 -23.44
C THR A 35 10.21 0.55 -22.64
N LYS A 36 10.81 1.68 -23.05
CA LYS A 36 11.95 2.31 -22.37
C LYS A 36 11.54 3.37 -21.36
N VAL A 37 10.25 3.63 -21.23
CA VAL A 37 9.76 4.59 -20.23
C VAL A 37 9.83 3.92 -18.86
N ASP A 38 10.70 4.43 -18.01
CA ASP A 38 10.76 4.00 -16.61
C ASP A 38 9.66 4.71 -15.81
N SER A 39 8.65 3.94 -15.41
CA SER A 39 7.57 4.39 -14.53
C SER A 39 7.83 4.04 -13.07
N THR A 40 8.96 3.43 -12.75
CA THR A 40 9.30 3.09 -11.37
C THR A 40 9.74 4.36 -10.65
N ARG A 41 9.26 4.52 -9.42
CA ARG A 41 9.76 5.53 -8.48
C ARG A 41 10.57 4.84 -7.41
N CYS A 42 11.65 5.49 -6.99
CA CYS A 42 12.39 5.00 -5.85
C CYS A 42 11.50 5.15 -4.61
N MET A 43 11.53 4.16 -3.71
CA MET A 43 10.73 4.18 -2.49
C MET A 43 10.96 5.46 -1.67
N TYR A 44 12.19 5.99 -1.70
CA TYR A 44 12.59 7.20 -0.97
C TYR A 44 11.96 8.49 -1.52
N ASP A 45 11.41 8.47 -2.75
CA ASP A 45 10.77 9.62 -3.38
C ASP A 45 9.32 9.83 -2.91
N TYR A 46 8.76 8.85 -2.19
CA TYR A 46 7.45 8.95 -1.56
C TYR A 46 7.53 9.58 -0.17
N ASP A 47 6.42 10.17 0.30
CA ASP A 47 6.30 10.67 1.66
C ASP A 47 6.37 9.53 2.70
N GLY A 48 6.60 9.89 3.97
CA GLY A 48 6.84 8.90 5.03
C GLY A 48 5.66 7.95 5.29
N GLU A 49 4.42 8.42 5.09
CA GLU A 49 3.22 7.59 5.27
C GLU A 49 3.14 6.52 4.16
N THR A 50 3.29 6.95 2.91
CA THR A 50 3.31 6.05 1.75
C THR A 50 4.46 5.05 1.84
N GLN A 51 5.66 5.49 2.26
CA GLN A 51 6.79 4.59 2.53
C GLN A 51 6.42 3.54 3.58
N GLY A 52 5.78 3.95 4.68
CA GLY A 52 5.30 3.04 5.73
C GLY A 52 4.34 1.99 5.19
N ALA A 53 3.35 2.41 4.40
CA ALA A 53 2.40 1.50 3.76
C ALA A 53 3.08 0.48 2.84
N ILE A 54 4.02 0.92 2.00
CA ILE A 54 4.80 0.02 1.13
C ILE A 54 5.61 -0.98 1.97
N ARG A 55 6.29 -0.55 3.05
CA ARG A 55 7.03 -1.48 3.94
C ARG A 55 6.11 -2.52 4.56
N LYS A 56 4.93 -2.10 5.02
CA LYS A 56 3.92 -3.01 5.56
C LYS A 56 3.50 -4.05 4.52
N ILE A 57 3.18 -3.64 3.30
CA ILE A 57 2.81 -4.55 2.21
C ILE A 57 3.93 -5.56 1.95
N LEU A 58 5.18 -5.10 1.84
CA LEU A 58 6.33 -5.98 1.60
C LEU A 58 6.54 -6.99 2.73
N PHE A 59 6.36 -6.57 3.98
CA PHE A 59 6.45 -7.43 5.15
C PHE A 59 5.32 -8.49 5.14
N ASP A 60 4.08 -8.06 4.94
CA ASP A 60 2.91 -8.94 4.97
C ASP A 60 2.98 -10.01 3.86
N GLU A 61 3.40 -9.64 2.65
CA GLU A 61 3.56 -10.59 1.56
C GLU A 61 4.66 -11.63 1.85
N ASP A 62 5.76 -11.24 2.52
CA ASP A 62 6.78 -12.18 2.97
C ASP A 62 6.28 -13.11 4.09
N GLN A 63 5.54 -12.57 5.07
CA GLN A 63 4.94 -13.37 6.15
C GLN A 63 3.94 -14.39 5.60
N LYS A 64 3.02 -13.96 4.73
CA LYS A 64 2.03 -14.84 4.09
C LYS A 64 2.72 -15.98 3.32
N ARG A 65 3.77 -15.68 2.56
CA ARG A 65 4.54 -16.70 1.83
C ARG A 65 5.18 -17.72 2.78
N LYS A 66 5.58 -17.29 3.97
CA LYS A 66 6.16 -18.14 5.02
C LYS A 66 5.10 -18.83 5.90
N GLY A 67 3.81 -18.54 5.71
CA GLY A 67 2.74 -19.01 6.58
C GLY A 67 2.80 -18.42 8.00
N LEU A 68 3.43 -17.24 8.13
CA LEU A 68 3.56 -16.50 9.39
C LEU A 68 2.50 -15.39 9.48
N PRO A 69 2.18 -14.90 10.69
CA PRO A 69 1.19 -13.84 10.86
C PRO A 69 1.65 -12.51 10.24
N THR A 70 0.70 -11.80 9.64
CA THR A 70 0.85 -10.45 9.08
C THR A 70 1.00 -9.40 10.18
N SER A 71 1.37 -8.16 9.81
CA SER A 71 1.51 -7.06 10.77
C SER A 71 0.22 -6.82 11.57
N ASP A 72 -0.94 -6.96 10.93
CA ASP A 72 -2.25 -6.71 11.56
C ASP A 72 -2.64 -7.82 12.53
N GLU A 73 -2.30 -9.07 12.21
CA GLU A 73 -2.49 -10.21 13.10
C GLU A 73 -1.56 -10.13 14.31
N LEU A 74 -0.30 -9.74 14.11
CA LEU A 74 0.65 -9.50 15.20
C LEU A 74 0.18 -8.37 16.12
N GLN A 75 -0.33 -7.27 15.55
CA GLN A 75 -0.85 -6.16 16.33
C GLN A 75 -2.11 -6.56 17.10
N SER A 76 -2.98 -7.37 16.49
CA SER A 76 -4.16 -7.93 17.14
C SER A 76 -3.78 -8.83 18.30
N GLU A 77 -2.79 -9.72 18.11
CA GLU A 77 -2.30 -10.59 19.17
C GLU A 77 -1.70 -9.79 20.34
N ASP A 78 -0.91 -8.76 20.07
CA ASP A 78 -0.35 -7.88 21.10
C ASP A 78 -1.44 -7.14 21.90
N MET A 79 -2.47 -6.62 21.22
CA MET A 79 -3.62 -6.00 21.90
C MET A 79 -4.35 -6.99 22.79
N LEU A 80 -4.56 -8.23 22.34
CA LEU A 80 -5.22 -9.26 23.13
C LEU A 80 -4.39 -9.67 24.33
N ARG A 81 -3.08 -9.81 24.16
CA ARG A 81 -2.15 -10.09 25.25
C ARG A 81 -2.19 -9.00 26.31
N LYS A 82 -2.18 -7.74 25.90
CA LYS A 82 -2.33 -6.59 26.82
C LYS A 82 -3.67 -6.59 27.54
N ALA A 83 -4.76 -6.89 26.84
CA ALA A 83 -6.09 -6.98 27.43
C ALA A 83 -6.22 -8.17 28.41
N TRP A 84 -5.54 -9.28 28.11
CA TRP A 84 -5.49 -10.47 28.95
C TRP A 84 -4.91 -10.17 30.33
N ASP A 85 -3.83 -9.38 30.38
CA ASP A 85 -3.12 -9.01 31.60
C ASP A 85 -3.63 -7.72 32.27
N ALA A 86 -4.62 -7.05 31.66
CA ALA A 86 -5.20 -5.82 32.18
C ALA A 86 -5.85 -6.01 33.57
N GLU A 87 -5.87 -4.93 34.36
CA GLU A 87 -6.50 -4.94 35.67
C GLU A 87 -8.02 -5.18 35.55
N GLY A 88 -8.54 -6.14 36.32
CA GLY A 88 -9.94 -6.58 36.24
C GLY A 88 -10.22 -7.64 35.17
N SER A 89 -9.23 -8.03 34.35
CA SER A 89 -9.36 -9.17 33.44
C SER A 89 -9.56 -10.47 34.21
N PRO A 90 -10.54 -11.32 33.84
CA PRO A 90 -10.74 -12.63 34.45
C PRO A 90 -9.59 -13.60 34.16
N PHE A 91 -8.70 -13.26 33.23
CA PHE A 91 -7.57 -14.08 32.82
C PHE A 91 -6.22 -13.61 33.39
N ARG A 92 -6.21 -12.48 34.12
CA ARG A 92 -4.98 -11.89 34.67
C ARG A 92 -4.18 -12.90 35.49
N GLY A 93 -2.89 -13.01 35.20
CA GLY A 93 -1.98 -13.93 35.89
C GLY A 93 -1.99 -15.37 35.37
N THR A 94 -2.79 -15.68 34.35
CA THR A 94 -2.70 -16.94 33.60
C THR A 94 -1.90 -16.73 32.31
N PRO A 95 -1.16 -17.75 31.80
CA PRO A 95 -0.49 -17.64 30.52
C PRO A 95 -1.47 -17.33 29.39
N PHE A 96 -1.09 -16.41 28.50
CA PHE A 96 -1.89 -16.08 27.32
C PHE A 96 -2.14 -17.34 26.47
N ASP A 97 -3.42 -17.65 26.25
CA ASP A 97 -3.87 -18.80 25.47
C ASP A 97 -4.75 -18.33 24.32
N PRO A 98 -4.21 -18.25 23.09
CA PRO A 98 -4.96 -17.80 21.91
C PRO A 98 -6.21 -18.64 21.62
N SER A 99 -6.23 -19.92 22.01
CA SER A 99 -7.36 -20.82 21.76
C SER A 99 -8.62 -20.46 22.56
N LYS A 100 -8.45 -19.73 23.67
CA LYS A 100 -9.56 -19.23 24.49
C LYS A 100 -10.19 -17.96 23.93
N VAL A 101 -9.58 -17.40 22.89
CA VAL A 101 -10.03 -16.21 22.18
C VAL A 101 -10.39 -16.61 20.75
N ASP A 102 -11.43 -17.43 20.59
CA ASP A 102 -11.86 -17.89 19.26
C ASP A 102 -12.68 -16.82 18.52
N PHE A 103 -12.04 -16.12 17.59
CA PHE A 103 -12.70 -15.14 16.70
C PHE A 103 -13.45 -15.78 15.54
N ARG A 104 -13.30 -17.09 15.27
CA ARG A 104 -14.03 -17.76 14.19
C ARG A 104 -15.47 -18.07 14.57
N ARG A 105 -15.84 -17.90 15.84
CA ARG A 105 -17.21 -18.08 16.32
C ARG A 105 -17.96 -16.75 16.36
N GLY A 106 -18.15 -16.15 15.19
CA GLY A 106 -19.29 -15.26 14.98
C GLY A 106 -20.60 -16.07 15.06
N PRO A 107 -21.77 -15.44 15.23
CA PRO A 107 -23.06 -16.13 15.38
C PRO A 107 -23.50 -16.98 14.17
N ASN A 108 -22.71 -17.04 13.09
CA ASN A 108 -22.97 -17.81 11.87
C ASN A 108 -21.72 -18.60 11.38
N GLY A 109 -21.06 -19.37 12.25
CA GLY A 109 -20.27 -20.53 11.80
C GLY A 109 -21.20 -21.73 11.56
N PRO A 110 -20.82 -22.73 10.74
CA PRO A 110 -21.74 -23.76 10.24
C PRO A 110 -22.54 -24.50 11.31
#